data_AF-J9UL29-F1
#
_entry.id   AF-J9UL29-F1
#
_cell.length_a   1.000
_cell.length_b   1.000
_cell.length_c   1.000
_cell.angle_alpha   90.00
_cell.angle_beta   90.00
_cell.angle_gamma   90.00
#
_symmetry.space_group_name_H-M   'P 1'
#
loop_
_entity.id
_entity.type
_entity.pdbx_description
1 polymer ?
#
loop_
_entity_poly.entity_id
_entity_poly.type
_entity_poly.pdbx_seq_one_letter_code
_entity_poly.pdbx_strand_id
1 'polypeptide(L)'
;MANKYFNINDFYKTAIDCAIDADPRGRDIVEKELDIVKKDYEAIKDKRKKECFDKDNLFNPYADSRILNIAEDKEIKKIFCGIDMQTAELLLADRLNEKKAKIDLVVTHHPNGYAYAKFYEVIAMQTDKNYLNGVNVNVSEALTNKRMYGVERSVSPSNHNRDVTAAKLLNLNYMCMHTLADNHVETFLTNLVKEKNPYKLSDILDLLNDIEEYKISSKNNNPPKLFNGSEKTELVKLL
;
A
#
# COMPACT_ATOMS: atom_id res chain seq x y z
N MET A 1 -17.18 -18.57 -24.57
CA MET A 1 -16.41 -17.48 -23.94
C MET A 1 -15.21 -18.12 -23.26
N ALA A 2 -13.99 -17.80 -23.67
CA ALA A 2 -12.81 -18.37 -23.02
C ALA A 2 -12.78 -17.86 -21.57
N ASN A 3 -12.71 -18.77 -20.59
CA ASN A 3 -12.47 -18.38 -19.20
C ASN A 3 -11.21 -17.52 -19.18
N LYS A 4 -11.36 -16.23 -18.85
CA LYS A 4 -10.24 -15.30 -18.76
C LYS A 4 -9.40 -15.76 -17.56
N TYR A 5 -8.31 -16.48 -17.84
CA TYR A 5 -7.33 -16.84 -16.83
C TYR A 5 -6.88 -15.59 -16.10
N PHE A 6 -7.02 -15.55 -14.77
CA PHE A 6 -6.52 -14.45 -13.96
C PHE A 6 -5.07 -14.77 -13.56
N ASN A 7 -4.13 -14.38 -14.43
CA ASN A 7 -2.70 -14.52 -14.15
C ASN A 7 -2.23 -13.41 -13.18
N ILE A 8 -0.97 -13.48 -12.76
CA ILE A 8 -0.39 -12.56 -11.76
C ILE A 8 -0.42 -11.11 -12.24
N ASN A 9 -0.13 -10.88 -13.52
CA ASN A 9 -0.12 -9.52 -14.08
C ASN A 9 -1.53 -8.94 -14.16
N ASP A 10 -2.52 -9.73 -14.54
CA ASP A 10 -3.92 -9.32 -14.61
C ASP A 10 -4.46 -9.02 -13.20
N PHE A 11 -4.15 -9.88 -12.22
CA PHE A 11 -4.49 -9.66 -10.81
C PHE A 11 -3.88 -8.36 -10.29
N TYR A 12 -2.58 -8.17 -10.51
CA TYR A 12 -1.86 -7.00 -10.05
C TYR A 12 -2.38 -5.69 -10.67
N LYS A 13 -2.58 -5.65 -11.99
CA LYS A 13 -3.10 -4.46 -12.68
C LYS A 13 -4.54 -4.13 -12.26
N THR A 14 -5.37 -5.16 -12.05
CA THR A 14 -6.74 -4.95 -11.55
C THR A 14 -6.73 -4.37 -10.14
N ALA A 15 -5.86 -4.88 -9.26
CA ALA A 15 -5.73 -4.35 -7.91
C ALA A 15 -5.24 -2.89 -7.89
N ILE A 16 -4.31 -2.52 -8.78
CA ILE A 16 -3.88 -1.13 -8.95
C ILE A 16 -5.05 -0.26 -9.41
N ASP A 17 -5.81 -0.67 -10.43
CA ASP A 17 -6.95 0.12 -10.92
C ASP A 17 -8.02 0.32 -9.83
N CYS A 18 -8.35 -0.74 -9.07
CA CYS A 18 -9.23 -0.63 -7.91
C CYS A 18 -8.67 0.30 -6.82
N ALA A 19 -7.36 0.33 -6.61
CA ALA A 19 -6.74 1.24 -5.66
C ALA A 19 -6.72 2.70 -6.14
N ILE A 20 -6.66 2.93 -7.45
CA ILE A 20 -6.82 4.26 -8.07
C ILE A 20 -8.27 4.73 -7.93
N ASP A 21 -9.26 3.84 -8.10
CA ASP A 21 -10.67 4.11 -7.76
C ASP A 21 -10.86 4.52 -6.32
N ALA A 22 -10.18 3.84 -5.41
CA ALA A 22 -10.27 4.08 -3.98
C ALA A 22 -9.31 5.15 -3.46
N ASP A 23 -8.51 5.80 -4.32
CA ASP A 23 -7.56 6.81 -3.87
C ASP A 23 -8.31 8.04 -3.33
N PRO A 24 -8.08 8.44 -2.07
CA PRO A 24 -8.78 9.58 -1.44
C PRO A 24 -8.48 10.92 -2.12
N ARG A 25 -7.41 10.99 -2.94
CA ARG A 25 -7.11 12.17 -3.78
C ARG A 25 -8.01 12.25 -5.01
N GLY A 26 -8.62 11.13 -5.41
CA GLY A 26 -9.45 10.98 -6.60
C GLY A 26 -8.64 10.63 -7.85
N ARG A 27 -9.27 9.85 -8.74
CA ARG A 27 -8.64 9.30 -9.96
C ARG A 27 -7.97 10.35 -10.83
N ASP A 28 -8.61 11.49 -11.07
CA ASP A 28 -8.10 12.53 -11.96
C ASP A 28 -6.71 13.04 -11.52
N ILE A 29 -6.47 13.14 -10.21
CA ILE A 29 -5.17 13.56 -9.67
C ILE A 29 -4.13 12.48 -9.95
N VAL A 30 -4.48 11.22 -9.66
CA VAL A 30 -3.58 10.07 -9.82
C VAL A 30 -3.21 9.83 -11.29
N GLU A 31 -4.16 9.93 -12.20
CA GLU A 31 -3.92 9.78 -13.64
C GLU A 31 -3.02 10.90 -14.18
N LYS A 32 -3.19 12.12 -13.68
CA LYS A 32 -2.33 13.25 -14.01
C LYS A 32 -0.88 13.02 -13.54
N GLU A 33 -0.69 12.45 -12.35
CA GLU A 33 0.65 12.05 -11.86
C GLU A 33 1.28 11.01 -12.78
N LEU A 34 0.53 9.96 -13.14
CA LEU A 34 1.02 8.93 -14.06
C LEU A 34 1.41 9.50 -15.43
N ASP A 35 0.65 10.45 -15.95
CA ASP A 35 0.97 11.10 -17.23
C ASP A 35 2.23 11.98 -17.16
N ILE A 36 2.49 12.60 -16.00
CA ILE A 36 3.76 13.31 -15.76
C ILE A 36 4.90 12.31 -15.75
N VAL A 37 4.78 11.19 -15.01
CA VAL A 37 5.81 10.16 -14.93
C VAL A 37 6.13 9.56 -16.31
N LYS A 38 5.12 9.31 -17.15
CA LYS A 38 5.31 8.84 -18.54
C LYS A 38 6.09 9.86 -19.37
N LYS A 39 5.75 11.16 -19.27
CA LYS A 39 6.47 12.23 -19.98
C LYS A 39 7.93 12.32 -19.51
N ASP A 40 8.15 12.22 -18.21
CA ASP A 40 9.49 12.27 -17.62
C ASP A 40 10.34 11.09 -18.09
N TYR A 41 9.79 9.87 -18.11
CA TYR A 41 10.45 8.68 -18.65
C TYR A 41 10.85 8.83 -20.11
N GLU A 42 9.97 9.38 -20.96
CA GLU A 42 10.30 9.62 -22.36
C GLU A 42 11.35 10.71 -22.56
N ALA A 43 11.39 11.71 -21.67
CA ALA A 43 12.39 12.76 -21.69
C ALA A 43 13.79 12.31 -21.21
N ILE A 44 13.93 11.11 -20.62
CA ILE A 44 15.24 10.57 -20.20
C ILE A 44 16.12 10.30 -21.43
N LYS A 45 17.11 11.17 -21.66
CA LYS A 45 18.13 11.00 -22.71
C LYS A 45 19.29 10.10 -22.30
N ASP A 46 19.57 10.03 -21.00
CA ASP A 46 20.65 9.21 -20.44
C ASP A 46 20.23 7.73 -20.45
N LYS A 47 20.93 6.91 -21.26
CA LYS A 47 20.62 5.48 -21.42
C LYS A 47 20.67 4.72 -20.11
N ARG A 48 21.67 4.98 -19.26
CA ARG A 48 21.84 4.29 -17.97
C ARG A 48 20.67 4.63 -17.04
N LYS A 49 20.27 5.90 -16.98
CA LYS A 49 19.08 6.29 -16.19
C LYS A 49 17.81 5.63 -16.72
N LYS A 50 17.64 5.55 -18.05
CA LYS A 50 16.45 4.94 -18.67
C LYS A 50 16.40 3.43 -18.44
N GLU A 51 17.54 2.75 -18.42
CA GLU A 51 17.67 1.32 -18.08
C GLU A 51 17.36 1.02 -16.62
N CYS A 52 17.76 1.90 -15.69
CA CYS A 52 17.51 1.75 -14.26
C CYS A 52 16.13 2.25 -13.80
N PHE A 53 15.31 2.81 -14.69
CA PHE A 53 13.99 3.34 -14.36
C PHE A 53 13.01 2.20 -14.04
N ASP A 54 12.20 2.38 -13.01
CA ASP A 54 11.12 1.45 -12.67
C ASP A 54 9.95 1.58 -13.64
N LYS A 55 9.81 0.63 -14.55
CA LYS A 55 8.70 0.66 -15.52
C LYS A 55 7.34 0.42 -14.87
N ASP A 56 7.27 -0.09 -13.65
CA ASP A 56 6.01 -0.23 -12.90
C ASP A 56 5.39 1.15 -12.66
N ASN A 57 6.21 2.18 -12.41
CA ASN A 57 5.78 3.57 -12.20
C ASN A 57 5.04 4.18 -13.41
N LEU A 58 5.09 3.57 -14.59
CA LEU A 58 4.38 4.06 -15.78
C LEU A 58 2.87 3.77 -15.73
N PHE A 59 2.44 2.82 -14.89
CA PHE A 59 1.04 2.45 -14.73
C PHE A 59 0.61 2.28 -13.26
N ASN A 60 1.56 2.24 -12.32
CA ASN A 60 1.32 2.14 -10.90
C ASN A 60 1.89 3.36 -10.16
N PRO A 61 1.05 4.21 -9.55
CA PRO A 61 1.50 5.40 -8.85
C PRO A 61 2.08 5.08 -7.45
N TYR A 62 1.96 3.83 -6.97
CA TYR A 62 2.25 3.45 -5.60
C TYR A 62 3.57 2.67 -5.50
N ALA A 63 4.67 3.34 -5.18
CA ALA A 63 6.02 2.75 -5.15
C ALA A 63 6.22 1.60 -4.14
N ASP A 64 5.34 1.51 -3.14
CA ASP A 64 5.40 0.55 -2.04
C ASP A 64 4.68 -0.78 -2.32
N SER A 65 4.15 -0.94 -3.54
CA SER A 65 3.34 -2.10 -3.92
C SER A 65 3.83 -2.64 -5.26
N ARG A 66 4.32 -3.88 -5.28
CA ARG A 66 5.03 -4.47 -6.42
C ARG A 66 4.85 -5.97 -6.51
N ILE A 67 4.91 -6.50 -7.72
CA ILE A 67 5.29 -7.90 -7.91
C ILE A 67 6.75 -8.06 -7.49
N LEU A 68 7.00 -8.92 -6.50
CA LEU A 68 8.33 -9.12 -5.92
C LEU A 68 9.05 -10.32 -6.55
N ASN A 69 8.29 -11.37 -6.90
CA ASN A 69 8.81 -12.52 -7.62
C ASN A 69 7.70 -13.19 -8.46
N ILE A 70 8.03 -13.57 -9.69
CA ILE A 70 7.24 -14.49 -10.50
C ILE A 70 8.09 -15.75 -10.69
N ALA A 71 7.75 -16.80 -9.97
CA ALA A 71 8.35 -18.12 -10.10
C ALA A 71 7.75 -18.88 -11.31
N GLU A 72 6.44 -18.77 -11.49
CA GLU A 72 5.70 -19.38 -12.59
C GLU A 72 4.51 -18.50 -12.97
N ASP A 73 4.38 -18.16 -14.25
CA ASP A 73 3.21 -17.45 -14.78
C ASP A 73 2.05 -18.44 -14.97
N LYS A 74 1.15 -18.47 -13.99
CA LYS A 74 0.01 -19.38 -13.93
C LYS A 74 -1.25 -18.69 -13.43
N GLU A 75 -2.39 -19.35 -13.63
CA GLU A 75 -3.67 -18.93 -13.08
C GLU A 75 -3.62 -18.92 -11.54
N ILE A 76 -4.02 -17.80 -10.93
CA ILE A 76 -4.08 -17.68 -9.48
C ILE A 76 -5.42 -18.24 -8.99
N LYS A 77 -5.38 -19.29 -8.16
CA LYS A 77 -6.58 -19.87 -7.52
C LYS A 77 -6.55 -19.76 -6.01
N LYS A 78 -5.36 -19.79 -5.42
CA LYS A 78 -5.21 -19.65 -3.96
C LYS A 78 -4.12 -18.67 -3.61
N ILE A 79 -4.50 -17.69 -2.80
CA ILE A 79 -3.62 -16.69 -2.25
C ILE A 79 -3.37 -17.01 -0.78
N PHE A 80 -2.12 -16.90 -0.35
CA PHE A 80 -1.76 -16.85 1.05
C PHE A 80 -1.31 -15.44 1.38
N CYS A 81 -2.10 -14.71 2.15
CA CYS A 81 -1.85 -13.30 2.47
C CYS A 81 -1.67 -13.08 3.98
N GLY A 82 -0.94 -12.02 4.31
CA GLY A 82 -0.72 -11.57 5.67
C GLY A 82 -0.08 -10.19 5.71
N ILE A 83 0.03 -9.64 6.92
CA ILE A 83 0.60 -8.30 7.13
C ILE A 83 2.10 -8.30 6.80
N ASP A 84 2.83 -9.19 7.47
CA ASP A 84 4.26 -9.41 7.29
C ASP A 84 4.49 -10.81 6.70
N MET A 85 4.66 -10.93 5.38
CA MET A 85 4.98 -12.22 4.75
C MET A 85 6.48 -12.32 4.47
N GLN A 86 7.28 -12.44 5.52
CA GLN A 86 8.74 -12.47 5.42
C GLN A 86 9.25 -13.90 5.20
N THR A 87 10.56 -14.09 5.22
CA THR A 87 11.19 -15.40 4.99
C THR A 87 10.56 -16.56 5.79
N ALA A 88 10.12 -16.33 7.04
CA ALA A 88 9.47 -17.36 7.85
C ALA A 88 8.10 -17.78 7.29
N GLU A 89 7.28 -16.81 6.87
CA GLU A 89 5.97 -17.06 6.27
C GLU A 89 6.10 -17.65 4.86
N LEU A 90 7.14 -17.30 4.12
CA LEU A 90 7.47 -17.94 2.85
C LEU A 90 7.83 -19.42 3.03
N LEU A 91 8.61 -19.76 4.06
CA LEU A 91 8.89 -21.16 4.43
C LEU A 91 7.61 -21.89 4.87
N LEU A 92 6.72 -21.21 5.59
CA LEU A 92 5.42 -21.77 5.93
C LEU A 92 4.57 -22.03 4.67
N ALA A 93 4.54 -21.10 3.72
CA ALA A 93 3.83 -21.26 2.44
C ALA A 93 4.33 -22.49 1.67
N ASP A 94 5.66 -22.65 1.59
CA ASP A 94 6.29 -23.80 0.98
C ASP A 94 5.89 -25.11 1.68
N ARG A 95 5.98 -25.13 3.02
CA ARG A 95 5.59 -26.30 3.83
C ARG A 95 4.11 -26.67 3.69
N LEU A 96 3.24 -25.67 3.53
CA LEU A 96 1.81 -25.88 3.23
C LEU A 96 1.63 -26.45 1.82
N ASN A 97 2.42 -26.01 0.86
CA ASN A 97 2.42 -26.55 -0.50
C ASN A 97 2.90 -28.00 -0.58
N GLU A 98 3.92 -28.39 0.18
CA GLU A 98 4.29 -29.81 0.36
C GLU A 98 3.12 -30.65 0.89
N LYS A 99 2.29 -30.05 1.75
CA LYS A 99 1.04 -30.64 2.26
C LYS A 99 -0.16 -30.46 1.33
N LYS A 100 0.08 -30.13 0.06
CA LYS A 100 -0.92 -29.99 -1.01
C LYS A 100 -1.92 -28.84 -0.78
N ALA A 101 -1.51 -27.76 -0.11
CA ALA A 101 -2.32 -26.54 0.00
C ALA A 101 -2.58 -25.88 -1.37
N LYS A 102 -1.63 -25.98 -2.31
CA LYS A 102 -1.70 -25.42 -3.68
C LYS A 102 -1.82 -23.88 -3.69
N ILE A 103 -1.04 -23.20 -2.86
CA ILE A 103 -0.87 -21.76 -2.85
C ILE A 103 -0.16 -21.36 -4.15
N ASP A 104 -0.82 -20.48 -4.92
CA ASP A 104 -0.33 -20.00 -6.21
C ASP A 104 0.39 -18.66 -6.10
N LEU A 105 0.09 -17.89 -5.04
CA LEU A 105 0.62 -16.55 -4.80
C LEU A 105 0.66 -16.25 -3.30
N VAL A 106 1.79 -15.70 -2.84
CA VAL A 106 1.92 -15.08 -1.53
C VAL A 106 1.76 -13.56 -1.66
N VAL A 107 0.99 -12.94 -0.78
CA VAL A 107 0.78 -11.48 -0.76
C VAL A 107 1.14 -10.92 0.61
N THR A 108 2.13 -10.03 0.66
CA THR A 108 2.44 -9.24 1.86
C THR A 108 1.71 -7.89 1.81
N HIS A 109 1.33 -7.37 2.97
CA HIS A 109 0.90 -5.98 3.08
C HIS A 109 2.10 -5.06 3.23
N HIS A 110 2.98 -5.30 4.21
CA HIS A 110 4.15 -4.46 4.41
C HIS A 110 5.17 -4.62 3.27
N PRO A 111 5.79 -3.54 2.80
CA PRO A 111 6.75 -3.60 1.71
C PRO A 111 7.96 -4.47 2.01
N ASN A 112 8.34 -5.30 1.03
CA ASN A 112 9.62 -6.02 0.98
C ASN A 112 10.32 -5.74 -0.37
N GLY A 113 11.59 -6.10 -0.50
CA GLY A 113 12.25 -6.07 -1.81
C GLY A 113 12.33 -4.68 -2.41
N TYR A 114 12.04 -4.64 -3.71
CA TYR A 114 12.01 -3.40 -4.50
C TYR A 114 11.01 -2.39 -3.93
N ALA A 115 9.80 -2.84 -3.56
CA ALA A 115 8.77 -2.00 -2.96
C ALA A 115 9.27 -1.33 -1.68
N TYR A 116 9.99 -2.05 -0.82
CA TYR A 116 10.55 -1.49 0.41
C TYR A 116 11.67 -0.47 0.15
N ALA A 117 12.50 -0.68 -0.87
CA ALA A 117 13.61 0.22 -1.18
C ALA A 117 13.13 1.63 -1.58
N LYS A 118 11.92 1.72 -2.13
CA LYS A 118 11.33 2.96 -2.66
C LYS A 118 10.04 3.40 -1.97
N PHE A 119 9.60 2.69 -0.93
CA PHE A 119 8.31 2.96 -0.29
C PHE A 119 8.17 4.41 0.24
N TYR A 120 9.29 5.06 0.59
CA TYR A 120 9.26 6.45 1.04
C TYR A 120 8.68 7.42 0.00
N GLU A 121 8.69 7.07 -1.28
CA GLU A 121 8.12 7.89 -2.35
C GLU A 121 6.59 8.04 -2.20
N VAL A 122 5.89 7.04 -1.64
CA VAL A 122 4.43 7.16 -1.40
C VAL A 122 4.10 8.21 -0.33
N ILE A 123 5.07 8.62 0.49
CA ILE A 123 4.88 9.70 1.46
C ILE A 123 4.56 11.02 0.75
N ALA A 124 5.04 11.22 -0.48
CA ALA A 124 4.77 12.43 -1.26
C ALA A 124 3.27 12.69 -1.46
N MET A 125 2.44 11.63 -1.54
CA MET A 125 0.99 11.73 -1.69
C MET A 125 0.32 12.47 -0.51
N GLN A 126 0.97 12.50 0.66
CA GLN A 126 0.46 13.21 1.83
C GLN A 126 0.43 14.72 1.60
N THR A 127 1.25 15.24 0.70
CA THR A 127 1.21 16.66 0.30
C THR A 127 -0.15 16.99 -0.32
N ASP A 128 -0.63 16.17 -1.26
CA ASP A 128 -1.94 16.38 -1.90
C ASP A 128 -3.08 16.19 -0.90
N LYS A 129 -3.01 15.14 -0.08
CA LYS A 129 -4.02 14.88 0.96
C LYS A 129 -4.15 16.06 1.92
N ASN A 130 -3.03 16.63 2.36
CA ASN A 130 -3.02 17.82 3.21
C ASN A 130 -3.56 19.05 2.47
N TYR A 131 -3.20 19.23 1.21
CA TYR A 131 -3.68 20.34 0.38
C TYR A 131 -5.19 20.29 0.16
N LEU A 132 -5.74 19.12 -0.18
CA LEU A 132 -7.19 18.88 -0.28
C LEU A 132 -7.90 19.16 1.05
N ASN A 133 -7.18 18.97 2.17
CA ASN A 133 -7.65 19.30 3.50
C ASN A 133 -7.37 20.74 3.96
N GLY A 134 -7.00 21.64 3.03
CA GLY A 134 -6.91 23.08 3.29
C GLY A 134 -5.58 23.53 3.90
N VAL A 135 -4.59 22.66 4.00
CA VAL A 135 -3.22 23.05 4.36
C VAL A 135 -2.54 23.66 3.13
N ASN A 136 -1.85 24.78 3.29
CA ASN A 136 -1.12 25.40 2.18
C ASN A 136 -0.06 24.44 1.63
N VAL A 137 0.02 24.31 0.30
CA VAL A 137 0.94 23.38 -0.39
C VAL A 137 2.38 23.52 0.08
N ASN A 138 2.89 24.74 0.27
CA ASN A 138 4.27 24.97 0.71
C ASN A 138 4.53 24.41 2.12
N VAL A 139 3.52 24.46 3.00
CA VAL A 139 3.61 23.93 4.36
C VAL A 139 3.52 22.39 4.32
N SER A 140 2.60 21.86 3.52
CA SER A 140 2.45 20.42 3.30
C SER A 140 3.75 19.82 2.78
N GLU A 141 4.35 20.38 1.72
CA GLU A 141 5.61 19.93 1.15
C GLU A 141 6.75 19.98 2.18
N ALA A 142 6.87 21.06 2.95
CA ALA A 142 7.93 21.19 3.94
C ALA A 142 7.86 20.09 5.03
N LEU A 143 6.65 19.76 5.50
CA LEU A 143 6.43 18.70 6.48
C LEU A 143 6.68 17.30 5.87
N THR A 144 6.11 17.05 4.70
CA THR A 144 6.21 15.77 3.99
C THR A 144 7.65 15.46 3.62
N ASN A 145 8.38 16.41 3.03
CA ASN A 145 9.78 16.22 2.59
C ASN A 145 10.70 15.87 3.77
N LYS A 146 10.53 16.55 4.91
CA LYS A 146 11.32 16.24 6.11
C LYS A 146 11.12 14.79 6.56
N ARG A 147 9.87 14.31 6.56
CA ARG A 147 9.55 12.92 6.93
C ARG A 147 10.08 11.95 5.88
N MET A 148 9.84 12.22 4.60
CA MET A 148 10.27 11.40 3.48
C MET A 148 11.78 11.15 3.49
N TYR A 149 12.61 12.20 3.60
CA TYR A 149 14.07 12.03 3.65
C TYR A 149 14.54 11.31 4.93
N GLY A 150 13.83 11.49 6.05
CA GLY A 150 14.10 10.73 7.27
C GLY A 150 13.90 9.23 7.08
N VAL A 151 12.79 8.87 6.42
CA VAL A 151 12.45 7.48 6.11
C VAL A 151 13.42 6.89 5.08
N GLU A 152 13.70 7.60 3.98
CA GLU A 152 14.67 7.20 2.95
C GLU A 152 16.02 6.79 3.57
N ARG A 153 16.58 7.64 4.44
CA ARG A 153 17.84 7.34 5.13
C ARG A 153 17.73 6.14 6.07
N SER A 154 16.60 5.97 6.74
CA SER A 154 16.40 4.86 7.68
C SER A 154 16.34 3.50 6.97
N VAL A 155 15.81 3.46 5.74
CA VAL A 155 15.65 2.20 5.01
C VAL A 155 16.79 1.90 4.05
N SER A 156 17.52 2.92 3.58
CA SER A 156 18.68 2.79 2.69
C SER A 156 19.68 1.67 3.05
N PRO A 157 20.09 1.46 4.33
CA PRO A 157 21.06 0.41 4.67
C PRO A 157 20.43 -1.00 4.78
N SER A 158 19.14 -1.17 4.53
CA SER A 158 18.44 -2.45 4.75
C SER A 158 18.84 -3.52 3.74
N ASN A 159 18.71 -4.78 4.13
CA ASN A 159 18.79 -5.92 3.21
C ASN A 159 17.46 -6.11 2.46
N HIS A 160 17.18 -5.21 1.52
CA HIS A 160 15.91 -5.17 0.79
C HIS A 160 15.53 -6.50 0.13
N ASN A 161 16.50 -7.21 -0.44
CA ASN A 161 16.25 -8.40 -1.25
C ASN A 161 16.15 -9.72 -0.46
N ARG A 162 16.27 -9.71 0.87
CA ARG A 162 16.28 -10.94 1.68
C ARG A 162 15.09 -11.85 1.36
N ASP A 163 13.88 -11.31 1.51
CA ASP A 163 12.65 -12.10 1.38
C ASP A 163 12.34 -12.41 -0.11
N VAL A 164 12.72 -11.52 -1.03
CA VAL A 164 12.61 -11.76 -2.48
C VAL A 164 13.49 -12.94 -2.91
N THR A 165 14.73 -13.00 -2.40
CA THR A 165 15.64 -14.11 -2.67
C THR A 165 15.12 -15.41 -2.08
N ALA A 166 14.54 -15.39 -0.89
CA ALA A 166 13.89 -16.57 -0.31
C ALA A 166 12.72 -17.06 -1.19
N ALA A 167 11.83 -16.18 -1.65
CA ALA A 167 10.74 -16.54 -2.56
C ALA A 167 11.24 -17.17 -3.86
N LYS A 168 12.35 -16.65 -4.43
CA LYS A 168 13.00 -17.24 -5.62
C LYS A 168 13.50 -18.65 -5.36
N LEU A 169 14.20 -18.87 -4.25
CA LEU A 169 14.75 -20.19 -3.89
C LEU A 169 13.66 -21.23 -3.62
N LEU A 170 12.52 -20.79 -3.06
CA LEU A 170 11.36 -21.64 -2.78
C LEU A 170 10.41 -21.78 -3.97
N ASN A 171 10.72 -21.15 -5.12
CA ASN A 171 9.87 -21.15 -6.31
C ASN A 171 8.43 -20.66 -6.03
N LEU A 172 8.31 -19.58 -5.25
CA LEU A 172 7.03 -18.96 -4.88
C LEU A 172 6.77 -17.67 -5.66
N ASN A 173 5.57 -17.52 -6.21
CA ASN A 173 5.09 -16.21 -6.65
C ASN A 173 4.83 -15.33 -5.42
N TYR A 174 5.30 -14.10 -5.45
CA TYR A 174 5.28 -13.20 -4.29
C TYR A 174 5.03 -11.75 -4.73
N MET A 175 4.14 -11.05 -4.05
CA MET A 175 3.87 -9.62 -4.29
C MET A 175 3.55 -8.86 -3.00
N CYS A 176 3.67 -7.54 -3.09
CA CYS A 176 3.32 -6.59 -2.05
C CYS A 176 2.13 -5.73 -2.48
N MET A 177 1.16 -5.56 -1.57
CA MET A 177 0.00 -4.69 -1.71
C MET A 177 -0.14 -3.84 -0.44
N HIS A 178 0.55 -2.71 -0.40
CA HIS A 178 0.56 -1.79 0.74
C HIS A 178 -0.46 -0.66 0.51
N THR A 179 -0.06 0.45 -0.12
CA THR A 179 -0.98 1.59 -0.41
C THR A 179 -2.23 1.15 -1.17
N LEU A 180 -2.14 0.10 -1.99
CA LEU A 180 -3.31 -0.50 -2.66
C LEU A 180 -4.41 -0.87 -1.66
N ALA A 181 -4.05 -1.52 -0.56
CA ALA A 181 -4.99 -1.90 0.50
C ALA A 181 -5.36 -0.69 1.38
N ASP A 182 -4.39 0.17 1.72
CA ASP A 182 -4.62 1.31 2.62
C ASP A 182 -5.58 2.34 2.04
N ASN A 183 -5.54 2.58 0.72
CA ASN A 183 -6.47 3.49 0.07
C ASN A 183 -7.94 3.05 0.27
N HIS A 184 -8.22 1.74 0.24
CA HIS A 184 -9.57 1.24 0.52
C HIS A 184 -9.99 1.50 1.97
N VAL A 185 -9.08 1.32 2.93
CA VAL A 185 -9.35 1.59 4.36
C VAL A 185 -9.58 3.08 4.59
N GLU A 186 -8.70 3.94 4.05
CA GLU A 186 -8.83 5.39 4.18
C GLU A 186 -10.13 5.90 3.58
N THR A 187 -10.48 5.46 2.38
CA THR A 187 -11.74 5.85 1.73
C THR A 187 -12.96 5.34 2.49
N PHE A 188 -12.94 4.10 2.96
CA PHE A 188 -14.02 3.56 3.80
C PHE A 188 -14.22 4.39 5.08
N LEU A 189 -13.15 4.62 5.84
CA LEU A 189 -13.21 5.37 7.09
C LEU A 189 -13.59 6.84 6.87
N THR A 190 -13.07 7.46 5.82
CA THR A 190 -13.41 8.85 5.43
C THR A 190 -14.90 8.98 5.12
N ASN A 191 -15.46 8.06 4.33
CA ASN A 191 -16.88 8.07 3.99
C ASN A 191 -17.75 7.79 5.23
N LEU A 192 -17.34 6.85 6.08
CA LEU A 192 -18.05 6.53 7.31
C LEU A 192 -18.08 7.73 8.27
N VAL A 193 -16.95 8.40 8.48
CA VAL A 193 -16.86 9.61 9.32
C VAL A 193 -17.73 10.72 8.75
N LYS A 194 -17.69 10.96 7.42
CA LYS A 194 -18.53 11.98 6.76
C LYS A 194 -20.01 11.68 6.90
N GLU A 195 -20.42 10.43 6.77
CA GLU A 195 -21.81 10.00 6.93
C GLU A 195 -22.30 10.19 8.37
N LYS A 196 -21.49 9.77 9.36
CA LYS A 196 -21.89 9.83 10.78
C LYS A 196 -21.76 11.22 11.38
N ASN A 197 -20.94 12.09 10.78
CA ASN A 197 -20.71 13.47 11.19
C ASN A 197 -20.52 13.61 12.72
N PRO A 198 -19.53 12.93 13.31
CA PRO A 198 -19.30 12.92 14.75
C PRO A 198 -18.98 14.31 15.28
N TYR A 199 -19.39 14.59 16.52
CA TYR A 199 -19.25 15.91 17.14
C TYR A 199 -18.04 15.97 18.09
N LYS A 200 -17.67 14.85 18.74
CA LYS A 200 -16.56 14.77 19.69
C LYS A 200 -15.64 13.59 19.42
N LEU A 201 -14.44 13.62 20.02
CA LEU A 201 -13.49 12.51 19.93
C LEU A 201 -14.05 11.18 20.50
N SER A 202 -14.95 11.22 21.49
CA SER A 202 -15.68 10.03 21.94
C SER A 202 -16.44 9.35 20.80
N ASP A 203 -17.11 10.14 19.97
CA ASP A 203 -17.97 9.62 18.90
C ASP A 203 -17.14 8.89 17.83
N ILE A 204 -15.89 9.32 17.63
CA ILE A 204 -14.92 8.60 16.77
C ILE A 204 -14.51 7.28 17.39
N LEU A 205 -14.21 7.25 18.69
CA LEU A 205 -13.87 6.00 19.37
C LEU A 205 -15.03 5.01 19.30
N ASP A 206 -16.25 5.47 19.54
CA ASP A 206 -17.46 4.64 19.47
C ASP A 206 -17.66 4.11 18.04
N LEU A 207 -17.52 4.98 17.04
CA LEU A 207 -17.62 4.62 15.62
C LEU A 207 -16.59 3.56 15.22
N LEU A 208 -15.33 3.73 15.64
CA LEU A 208 -14.29 2.73 15.39
C LEU A 208 -14.62 1.41 16.11
N ASN A 209 -15.05 1.47 17.37
CA ASN A 209 -15.42 0.29 18.14
C ASN A 209 -16.67 -0.44 17.61
N ASP A 210 -17.46 0.16 16.72
CA ASP A 210 -18.58 -0.50 16.04
C ASP A 210 -18.13 -1.37 14.86
N ILE A 211 -16.96 -1.10 14.29
CA ILE A 211 -16.37 -1.86 13.18
C ILE A 211 -15.76 -3.17 13.70
N GLU A 212 -15.99 -4.29 13.00
CA GLU A 212 -15.60 -5.63 13.48
C GLU A 212 -14.08 -5.78 13.64
N GLU A 213 -13.29 -5.22 12.74
CA GLU A 213 -11.83 -5.24 12.78
C GLU A 213 -11.30 -4.62 14.09
N TYR A 214 -11.88 -3.51 14.52
CA TYR A 214 -11.49 -2.83 15.76
C TYR A 214 -12.05 -3.54 17.01
N LYS A 215 -13.22 -4.19 16.92
CA LYS A 215 -13.71 -5.10 17.99
C LYS A 215 -12.75 -6.26 18.21
N ILE A 216 -12.28 -6.88 17.12
CA ILE A 216 -11.28 -7.96 17.18
C ILE A 216 -9.97 -7.44 17.77
N SER A 217 -9.49 -6.28 17.30
CA SER A 217 -8.27 -5.65 17.85
C SER A 217 -8.39 -5.37 19.35
N SER A 218 -9.54 -4.87 19.79
CA SER A 218 -9.84 -4.64 21.22
C SER A 218 -9.81 -5.92 22.05
N LYS A 219 -10.41 -7.01 21.54
CA LYS A 219 -10.33 -8.34 22.18
C LYS A 219 -8.89 -8.87 22.28
N ASN A 220 -8.03 -8.44 21.36
CA ASN A 220 -6.59 -8.75 21.35
C ASN A 220 -5.74 -7.72 22.11
N ASN A 221 -6.33 -6.97 23.05
CA ASN A 221 -5.66 -5.96 23.89
C ASN A 221 -5.06 -4.77 23.10
N ASN A 222 -5.59 -4.47 21.92
CA ASN A 222 -5.19 -3.31 21.12
C ASN A 222 -6.42 -2.46 20.70
N PRO A 223 -7.16 -1.87 21.66
CA PRO A 223 -8.32 -1.04 21.33
C PRO A 223 -7.91 0.32 20.73
N PRO A 224 -8.81 0.99 19.99
CA PRO A 224 -8.68 2.40 19.65
C PRO A 224 -8.37 3.24 20.89
N LYS A 225 -7.39 4.15 20.78
CA LYS A 225 -6.94 4.99 21.90
C LYS A 225 -6.67 6.42 21.45
N LEU A 226 -7.12 7.38 22.27
CA LEU A 226 -6.74 8.77 22.13
C LEU A 226 -5.37 9.02 22.78
N PHE A 227 -4.42 9.50 21.98
CA PHE A 227 -3.10 9.93 22.45
C PHE A 227 -3.00 11.45 22.64
N ASN A 228 -3.89 12.21 21.99
CA ASN A 228 -3.96 13.66 22.10
C ASN A 228 -5.43 14.10 22.18
N GLY A 229 -5.71 15.12 23.00
CA GLY A 229 -7.07 15.53 23.33
C GLY A 229 -7.73 14.66 24.41
N SER A 230 -9.04 14.81 24.56
CA SER A 230 -9.87 14.04 25.49
C SER A 230 -11.18 13.64 24.82
N GLU A 231 -11.91 12.66 25.37
CA GLU A 231 -13.24 12.26 24.87
C GLU A 231 -14.21 13.45 24.70
N LYS A 232 -14.06 14.50 25.52
CA LYS A 232 -14.89 15.71 25.47
C LYS A 232 -14.50 16.70 24.39
N THR A 233 -13.34 16.53 23.74
CA THR A 233 -12.83 17.45 22.73
C THR A 233 -13.77 17.45 21.52
N GLU A 234 -14.27 18.63 21.17
CA GLU A 234 -15.13 18.84 20.00
C GLU A 234 -14.33 18.78 18.69
N LEU A 235 -14.93 18.18 17.68
CA LEU A 235 -14.38 18.08 16.34
C LEU A 235 -14.74 19.33 15.54
N VAL A 236 -13.71 20.04 15.08
CA VAL A 236 -13.86 21.17 14.16
C VAL A 236 -13.72 20.70 12.71
N LYS A 237 -12.76 19.81 12.45
CA LYS A 237 -12.53 19.16 11.17
C LYS A 237 -11.82 17.82 11.40
N LEU A 238 -12.32 16.78 10.75
CA LEU A 238 -11.63 15.50 10.57
C LEU A 238 -11.68 15.20 9.06
N LEU A 239 -10.57 14.70 8.52
CA LEU A 239 -10.26 14.52 7.08
C LEU A 239 -11.47 14.05 6.23
#